data_AF-A0A7X7PT33-F1
#
_entry.id   AF-A0A7X7PT33-F1
#
_cell.length_a   1.000
_cell.length_b   1.000
_cell.length_c   1.000
_cell.angle_alpha   90.00
_cell.angle_beta   90.00
_cell.angle_gamma   90.00
#
_symmetry.space_group_name_H-M   'P 1'
#
loop_
_entity.id
_entity.type
_entity.pdbx_description
1 polymer ?
#
loop_
_entity_poly.entity_id
_entity_poly.type
_entity_poly.pdbx_seq_one_letter_code
_entity_poly.pdbx_strand_id
1 'polypeptide(L)'
;NRDWHMGWVTGQEGAINGLRADETKAWYAFWAKIKPDYLFDMHHQGSPRMPYGYYIVDGSLGISLSPDRNTMPEQYKDPVRQLMGYTYDHLLKFGFKNITRYQLGTDRELDYKGGMTSACYLGNKWINWLDLNPDDHRTICAFLEMRTDTAGGLRANNYAPPVRFMGAPVSWFARMAHEFVYGVLYGIASGQAFGVDPQHWYDIPAYGPVKFYYTDENYFLPAAADAWGYVPAEWELALDIL
;
A
#
# COMPACT_ATOMS: atom_id res chain seq x y z
N ASN A 1 -5.14 0.91 12.03
CA ASN A 1 -5.41 0.31 10.69
C ASN A 1 -5.51 -1.23 10.73
N ARG A 2 -5.88 -1.85 11.86
CA ARG A 2 -5.93 -3.33 12.02
C ARG A 2 -7.14 -3.81 12.81
N ASP A 3 -8.19 -2.99 12.83
CA ASP A 3 -9.40 -3.21 13.64
C ASP A 3 -10.61 -3.57 12.76
N TRP A 4 -10.36 -4.06 11.53
CA TRP A 4 -11.36 -4.24 10.45
C TRP A 4 -11.67 -5.72 10.16
N HIS A 5 -11.71 -6.56 11.18
CA HIS A 5 -11.90 -8.00 11.02
C HIS A 5 -13.34 -8.43 11.31
N MET A 6 -13.86 -9.34 10.48
CA MET A 6 -15.03 -10.15 10.78
C MET A 6 -14.58 -11.62 10.74
N GLY A 7 -14.60 -12.33 11.88
CA GLY A 7 -14.23 -13.75 11.97
C GLY A 7 -12.96 -14.06 12.76
N TRP A 8 -12.57 -15.34 12.78
CA TRP A 8 -11.41 -15.84 13.54
C TRP A 8 -10.09 -15.46 12.86
N VAL A 9 -9.25 -14.71 13.56
CA VAL A 9 -7.82 -14.58 13.20
C VAL A 9 -7.09 -15.75 13.86
N THR A 10 -6.58 -16.69 13.06
CA THR A 10 -5.76 -17.80 13.57
C THR A 10 -4.50 -17.26 14.24
N GLY A 11 -4.32 -17.54 15.54
CA GLY A 11 -3.14 -17.13 16.31
C GLY A 11 -3.32 -15.92 17.23
N GLN A 12 -4.53 -15.35 17.33
CA GLN A 12 -4.90 -14.47 18.44
C GLN A 12 -6.04 -15.11 19.23
N GLU A 13 -5.79 -15.48 20.49
CA GLU A 13 -6.85 -15.94 21.39
C GLU A 13 -7.86 -14.80 21.61
N GLY A 14 -9.12 -15.05 21.27
CA GLY A 14 -10.23 -14.10 21.40
C GLY A 14 -10.77 -13.67 20.05
N ALA A 15 -11.82 -14.36 19.58
CA ALA A 15 -12.57 -13.94 18.40
C ALA A 15 -13.12 -12.52 18.60
N ILE A 16 -12.58 -11.54 17.87
CA ILE A 16 -13.18 -10.20 17.79
C ILE A 16 -14.02 -10.18 16.52
N ASN A 17 -15.30 -10.50 16.65
CA ASN A 17 -16.27 -10.37 15.57
C ASN A 17 -16.62 -8.88 15.38
N GLY A 18 -15.98 -8.24 14.41
CA GLY A 18 -16.37 -6.92 13.92
C GLY A 18 -15.45 -5.78 14.31
N LEU A 19 -15.87 -4.59 13.90
CA LEU A 19 -15.13 -3.36 14.10
C LEU A 19 -14.88 -3.12 15.58
N ARG A 20 -13.60 -3.14 15.99
CA ARG A 20 -13.23 -3.11 17.40
C ARG A 20 -13.35 -1.71 18.00
N ALA A 21 -12.69 -0.74 17.37
CA ALA A 21 -12.61 0.63 17.87
C ALA A 21 -13.86 1.45 17.50
N ASP A 22 -14.24 2.40 18.35
CA ASP A 22 -15.40 3.25 18.10
C ASP A 22 -15.16 4.18 16.91
N GLU A 23 -13.92 4.63 16.71
CA GLU A 23 -13.49 5.40 15.55
C GLU A 23 -13.64 4.58 14.26
N THR A 24 -13.29 3.29 14.30
CA THR A 24 -13.46 2.38 13.16
C THR A 24 -14.94 2.20 12.82
N LYS A 25 -15.80 2.01 13.82
CA LYS A 25 -17.26 1.92 13.64
C LYS A 25 -17.82 3.20 13.02
N ALA A 26 -17.46 4.36 13.57
CA ALA A 26 -17.91 5.66 13.09
C ALA A 26 -17.46 5.91 11.64
N TRP A 27 -16.20 5.59 11.32
CA TRP A 27 -15.67 5.72 9.98
C TRP A 27 -16.38 4.79 9.00
N TYR A 28 -16.60 3.52 9.36
CA TYR A 28 -17.28 2.57 8.48
C TYR A 28 -18.72 2.99 8.21
N ALA A 29 -19.44 3.49 9.22
CA ALA A 29 -20.76 4.06 9.04
C ALA A 29 -20.76 5.27 8.10
N PHE A 30 -19.73 6.12 8.17
CA PHE A 30 -19.56 7.24 7.23
C PHE A 30 -19.27 6.76 5.80
N TRP A 31 -18.32 5.84 5.64
CA TRP A 31 -17.98 5.24 4.33
C TRP A 31 -19.19 4.57 3.69
N ALA A 32 -19.95 3.76 4.45
CA ALA A 32 -21.12 3.05 3.97
C ALA A 32 -22.26 4.00 3.56
N LYS A 33 -22.35 5.18 4.18
CA LYS A 33 -23.31 6.23 3.83
C LYS A 33 -22.91 6.99 2.57
N ILE A 34 -21.64 7.34 2.43
CA ILE A 34 -21.14 8.15 1.30
C ILE A 34 -20.90 7.30 0.06
N LYS A 35 -20.56 6.02 0.22
CA LYS A 35 -20.24 5.08 -0.85
C LYS A 35 -19.20 5.64 -1.84
N PRO A 36 -17.98 6.00 -1.38
CA PRO A 36 -16.98 6.59 -2.26
C PRO A 36 -16.46 5.57 -3.28
N ASP A 37 -16.23 6.01 -4.52
CA ASP A 37 -15.61 5.20 -5.58
C ASP A 37 -14.11 4.97 -5.34
N TYR A 38 -13.46 5.95 -4.69
CA TYR A 38 -12.02 5.94 -4.42
C TYR A 38 -11.69 6.31 -2.97
N LEU A 39 -10.59 5.77 -2.46
CA LEU A 39 -10.10 6.01 -1.11
C LEU A 39 -8.58 6.03 -1.07
N PHE A 40 -8.04 7.01 -0.36
CA PHE A 40 -6.59 7.18 -0.22
C PHE A 40 -6.23 7.27 1.24
N ASP A 41 -5.38 6.35 1.67
CA ASP A 41 -4.91 6.26 3.04
C ASP A 41 -3.47 6.82 3.11
N MET A 42 -3.27 7.86 3.92
CA MET A 42 -1.99 8.56 3.97
C MET A 42 -1.35 8.34 5.33
N HIS A 43 -0.15 7.79 5.31
CA HIS A 43 0.62 7.42 6.47
C HIS A 43 2.01 8.02 6.43
N HIS A 44 2.68 7.92 7.57
CA HIS A 44 4.12 7.99 7.63
C HIS A 44 4.71 6.60 7.88
N GLN A 45 5.79 6.27 7.17
CA GLN A 45 6.66 5.13 7.48
C GLN A 45 7.91 5.62 8.22
N GLY A 46 8.74 4.68 8.66
CA GLY A 46 10.09 4.98 9.17
C GLY A 46 10.98 5.65 8.11
N SER A 47 12.30 5.49 8.25
CA SER A 47 13.25 6.01 7.25
C SER A 47 13.88 4.85 6.46
N PRO A 48 13.12 4.15 5.62
CA PRO A 48 13.67 3.01 4.90
C PRO A 48 14.59 3.50 3.76
N ARG A 49 15.53 2.65 3.34
CA ARG A 49 16.55 2.98 2.33
C ARG A 49 16.14 2.50 0.95
N MET A 50 16.56 3.18 -0.11
CA MET A 50 16.36 2.68 -1.47
C MET A 50 16.93 1.26 -1.63
N PRO A 51 16.35 0.44 -2.53
CA PRO A 51 16.87 -0.88 -2.85
C PRO A 51 18.35 -0.77 -3.26
N TYR A 52 19.22 -1.57 -2.66
CA TYR A 52 20.66 -1.63 -2.97
C TYR A 52 21.42 -0.29 -2.89
N GLY A 53 20.88 0.71 -2.17
CA GLY A 53 21.43 2.06 -2.13
C GLY A 53 21.65 2.62 -0.73
N TYR A 54 22.36 3.75 -0.67
CA TYR A 54 22.52 4.56 0.54
C TYR A 54 21.50 5.70 0.64
N TYR A 55 20.67 5.87 -0.40
CA TYR A 55 19.63 6.89 -0.42
C TYR A 55 18.47 6.48 0.47
N ILE A 56 17.81 7.47 1.06
CA ILE A 56 16.61 7.26 1.84
C ILE A 56 15.41 7.41 0.91
N VAL A 57 14.42 6.53 1.03
CA VAL A 57 13.13 6.62 0.34
C VAL A 57 12.40 7.87 0.83
N ASP A 58 11.87 8.68 -0.09
CA ASP A 58 11.03 9.84 0.20
C ASP A 58 9.62 9.40 0.61
N GLY A 59 9.08 8.38 -0.07
CA GLY A 59 7.84 7.71 0.31
C GLY A 59 7.60 6.44 -0.51
N SER A 60 6.65 5.63 -0.05
CA SER A 60 6.27 4.38 -0.68
C SER A 60 4.81 4.44 -1.12
N LEU A 61 4.56 4.01 -2.35
CA LEU A 61 3.24 3.83 -2.92
C LEU A 61 2.75 2.41 -2.62
N GLY A 62 1.50 2.25 -2.20
CA GLY A 62 1.03 0.95 -1.77
C GLY A 62 -0.42 0.64 -2.08
N ILE A 63 -0.68 -0.67 -2.16
CA ILE A 63 -1.99 -1.29 -2.36
C ILE A 63 -2.10 -2.39 -1.30
N SER A 64 -3.14 -2.36 -0.47
CA SER A 64 -3.20 -3.17 0.76
C SER A 64 -3.65 -4.62 0.55
N LEU A 65 -4.32 -4.87 -0.58
CA LEU A 65 -4.53 -6.20 -1.12
C LEU A 65 -3.62 -6.35 -2.32
N SER A 66 -2.86 -7.42 -2.40
CA SER A 66 -1.92 -7.57 -3.51
C SER A 66 -2.71 -7.74 -4.82
N PRO A 67 -2.43 -6.95 -5.86
CA PRO A 67 -3.05 -7.12 -7.17
C PRO A 67 -2.75 -8.49 -7.80
N ASP A 68 -1.69 -9.15 -7.37
CA ASP A 68 -1.27 -10.47 -7.87
C ASP A 68 -2.02 -11.62 -7.22
N ARG A 69 -2.87 -11.33 -6.23
CA ARG A 69 -3.55 -12.32 -5.41
C ARG A 69 -5.03 -12.42 -5.76
N ASN A 70 -5.59 -13.61 -5.60
CA ASN A 70 -7.04 -13.82 -5.78
C ASN A 70 -7.88 -13.16 -4.66
N THR A 71 -7.24 -12.66 -3.61
CA THR A 71 -7.89 -11.85 -2.58
C THR A 71 -8.52 -10.58 -3.16
N MET A 72 -7.84 -9.90 -4.09
CA MET A 72 -8.38 -8.72 -4.75
C MET A 72 -9.35 -9.16 -5.88
N PRO A 73 -10.56 -8.60 -5.95
CA PRO A 73 -11.46 -8.86 -7.06
C PRO A 73 -10.85 -8.37 -8.39
N GLU A 74 -10.97 -9.19 -9.44
CA GLU A 74 -10.27 -8.99 -10.72
C GLU A 74 -10.52 -7.60 -11.34
N GLN A 75 -11.75 -7.10 -11.27
CA GLN A 75 -12.13 -5.80 -11.82
C GLN A 75 -11.41 -4.59 -11.17
N TYR A 76 -10.75 -4.78 -10.02
CA TYR A 76 -10.04 -3.72 -9.32
C TYR A 76 -8.52 -3.78 -9.50
N LYS A 77 -7.97 -4.90 -9.97
CA LYS A 77 -6.51 -5.10 -10.11
C LYS A 77 -5.88 -4.13 -11.09
N ASP A 78 -6.48 -3.93 -12.26
CA ASP A 78 -5.96 -2.99 -13.26
C ASP A 78 -6.16 -1.55 -12.82
N PRO A 79 -7.38 -1.08 -12.47
CA PRO A 79 -7.60 0.33 -12.15
C PRO A 79 -6.69 0.86 -11.03
N VAL A 80 -6.42 0.06 -9.99
CA VAL A 80 -5.53 0.50 -8.91
C VAL A 80 -4.07 0.56 -9.36
N ARG A 81 -3.58 -0.43 -10.11
CA ARG A 81 -2.21 -0.44 -10.63
C ARG A 81 -1.96 0.72 -11.58
N GLN A 82 -2.92 0.97 -12.46
CA GLN A 82 -2.93 2.10 -13.38
C GLN A 82 -2.91 3.45 -12.65
N LEU A 83 -3.75 3.62 -11.63
CA LEU A 83 -3.78 4.83 -10.82
C LEU A 83 -2.45 5.08 -10.09
N MET A 84 -1.85 4.04 -9.52
CA MET A 84 -0.58 4.17 -8.82
C MET A 84 0.60 4.38 -9.76
N GLY A 85 0.60 3.75 -10.94
CA GLY A 85 1.58 4.02 -12.00
C GLY A 85 1.50 5.46 -12.49
N TYR A 86 0.30 5.95 -12.77
CA TYR A 86 0.08 7.36 -13.14
C TYR A 86 0.59 8.32 -12.06
N THR A 87 0.27 8.02 -10.80
CA THR A 87 0.66 8.86 -9.65
C THR A 87 2.17 8.85 -9.45
N TYR A 88 2.84 7.71 -9.65
CA TYR A 88 4.29 7.61 -9.63
C TYR A 88 4.93 8.53 -10.66
N ASP A 89 4.51 8.45 -11.93
CA ASP A 89 5.00 9.32 -13.00
C ASP A 89 4.73 10.81 -12.72
N HIS A 90 3.57 11.12 -12.13
CA HIS A 90 3.28 12.48 -11.68
C HIS A 90 4.32 12.94 -10.66
N LEU A 91 4.57 12.17 -9.60
CA LEU A 91 5.54 12.51 -8.57
C LEU A 91 6.97 12.67 -9.12
N LEU A 92 7.38 11.84 -10.09
CA LEU A 92 8.68 11.97 -10.76
C LEU A 92 8.85 13.34 -11.43
N LYS A 93 7.80 13.88 -12.08
CA LYS A 93 7.83 15.21 -12.72
C LYS A 93 8.11 16.35 -11.73
N PHE A 94 7.79 16.16 -10.45
CA PHE A 94 8.02 17.13 -9.39
C PHE A 94 9.34 16.94 -8.64
N GLY A 95 10.16 15.97 -9.07
CA GLY A 95 11.52 15.75 -8.58
C GLY A 95 11.64 14.76 -7.43
N PHE A 96 10.56 14.07 -7.06
CA PHE A 96 10.62 12.97 -6.08
C PHE A 96 11.16 11.73 -6.78
N LYS A 97 12.44 11.40 -6.57
CA LYS A 97 13.11 10.29 -7.28
C LYS A 97 13.24 9.01 -6.46
N ASN A 98 13.18 9.12 -5.14
CA ASN A 98 13.36 7.99 -4.24
C ASN A 98 11.99 7.48 -3.78
N ILE A 99 11.16 7.05 -4.73
CA ILE A 99 9.84 6.48 -4.44
C ILE A 99 9.89 4.99 -4.70
N THR A 100 9.32 4.21 -3.80
CA THR A 100 9.25 2.75 -3.94
C THR A 100 7.82 2.25 -3.89
N ARG A 101 7.60 0.99 -4.26
CA ARG A 101 6.45 0.22 -3.80
C ARG A 101 6.60 -0.08 -2.32
N TYR A 102 5.48 -0.07 -1.60
CA TYR A 102 5.48 -0.42 -0.19
C TYR A 102 5.71 -1.93 -0.03
N GLN A 103 6.80 -2.26 0.68
CA GLN A 103 7.13 -3.63 1.06
C GLN A 103 7.35 -3.72 2.56
N LEU A 104 6.98 -4.87 3.14
CA LEU A 104 7.29 -5.22 4.52
C LEU A 104 8.68 -5.87 4.58
N GLY A 105 9.70 -5.09 4.95
CA GLY A 105 11.09 -5.54 4.86
C GLY A 105 11.58 -5.51 3.42
N THR A 106 12.24 -6.58 2.96
CA THR A 106 12.95 -6.57 1.65
C THR A 106 12.34 -7.48 0.59
N ASP A 107 11.34 -8.28 0.93
CA ASP A 107 10.88 -9.39 0.09
C ASP A 107 9.38 -9.69 0.23
N ARG A 108 8.59 -8.78 0.80
CA ARG A 108 7.18 -9.04 1.13
C ARG A 108 6.26 -7.89 0.78
N GLU A 109 5.08 -8.24 0.27
CA GLU A 109 3.99 -7.29 0.02
C GLU A 109 2.76 -7.60 0.88
N LEU A 110 1.91 -6.59 1.05
CA LEU A 110 0.67 -6.74 1.81
C LEU A 110 -0.38 -7.46 0.97
N ASP A 111 -0.98 -8.49 1.54
CA ASP A 111 -2.26 -9.06 1.11
C ASP A 111 -3.13 -9.28 2.35
N TYR A 112 -3.40 -8.18 3.03
CA TYR A 112 -3.95 -8.16 4.38
C TYR A 112 -5.40 -7.68 4.35
N LYS A 113 -6.36 -8.57 4.54
CA LYS A 113 -7.81 -8.31 4.50
C LYS A 113 -8.27 -7.42 5.66
N GLY A 114 -7.60 -7.49 6.81
CA GLY A 114 -7.89 -6.76 8.05
C GLY A 114 -7.57 -5.26 8.09
N GLY A 115 -7.09 -4.69 6.99
CA GLY A 115 -6.80 -3.26 6.87
C GLY A 115 -8.04 -2.46 6.46
N MET A 116 -8.06 -1.16 6.74
CA MET A 116 -9.17 -0.26 6.34
C MET A 116 -9.42 -0.29 4.84
N THR A 117 -8.38 -0.01 4.06
CA THR A 117 -8.37 -0.01 2.59
C THR A 117 -8.79 -1.37 2.03
N SER A 118 -8.29 -2.46 2.60
CA SER A 118 -8.63 -3.82 2.20
C SER A 118 -10.09 -4.19 2.48
N ALA A 119 -10.62 -3.78 3.62
CA ALA A 119 -12.02 -4.03 3.98
C ALA A 119 -12.97 -3.32 2.99
N CYS A 120 -12.63 -2.10 2.57
CA CYS A 120 -13.38 -1.36 1.55
C CYS A 120 -13.28 -1.99 0.15
N TYR A 121 -12.20 -2.70 -0.18
CA TYR A 121 -12.08 -3.46 -1.42
C TYR A 121 -12.96 -4.71 -1.46
N LEU A 122 -13.05 -5.41 -0.34
CA LEU A 122 -13.72 -6.71 -0.27
C LEU A 122 -15.24 -6.58 -0.16
N GLY A 123 -15.71 -5.42 0.30
CA GLY A 123 -17.12 -5.08 0.40
C GLY A 123 -17.84 -5.93 1.44
N ASN A 124 -19.11 -6.24 1.19
CA ASN A 124 -19.99 -6.86 2.18
C ASN A 124 -19.64 -8.31 2.51
N LYS A 125 -18.92 -8.99 1.59
CA LYS A 125 -18.41 -10.35 1.81
C LYS A 125 -17.37 -10.43 2.91
N TRP A 126 -16.69 -9.31 3.19
CA TRP A 126 -15.73 -9.21 4.27
C TRP A 126 -16.29 -8.45 5.45
N ILE A 127 -16.91 -7.30 5.20
CA ILE A 127 -17.47 -6.46 6.25
C ILE A 127 -18.86 -5.95 5.87
N ASN A 128 -19.87 -6.38 6.62
CA ASN A 128 -21.23 -5.84 6.58
C ASN A 128 -21.74 -5.59 8.01
N TRP A 129 -21.03 -4.75 8.76
CA TRP A 129 -21.37 -4.45 10.14
C TRP A 129 -22.71 -3.71 10.22
N LEU A 130 -23.65 -4.22 11.04
CA LEU A 130 -25.03 -3.70 11.19
C LEU A 130 -25.79 -3.56 9.87
N ASP A 131 -25.50 -4.41 8.88
CA ASP A 131 -26.11 -4.36 7.55
C ASP A 131 -25.99 -2.98 6.86
N LEU A 132 -24.87 -2.27 7.12
CA LEU A 132 -24.66 -0.94 6.58
C LEU A 132 -24.23 -0.95 5.10
N ASN A 133 -23.74 -2.08 4.58
CA ASN A 133 -23.34 -2.24 3.18
C ASN A 133 -24.04 -3.44 2.50
N PRO A 134 -25.38 -3.49 2.46
CA PRO A 134 -26.09 -4.65 1.92
C PRO A 134 -25.85 -4.85 0.41
N ASP A 135 -25.56 -3.76 -0.31
CA ASP A 135 -25.41 -3.76 -1.77
C ASP A 135 -24.00 -4.16 -2.26
N ASP A 136 -23.10 -4.57 -1.37
CA ASP A 136 -21.70 -4.88 -1.69
C ASP A 136 -20.96 -3.70 -2.35
N HIS A 137 -21.17 -2.48 -1.85
CA HIS A 137 -20.36 -1.33 -2.26
C HIS A 137 -18.88 -1.60 -1.99
N ARG A 138 -18.03 -1.23 -2.94
CA ARG A 138 -16.59 -1.45 -2.92
C ARG A 138 -15.88 -0.23 -3.45
N THR A 139 -14.67 -0.01 -2.97
CA THR A 139 -13.89 1.20 -3.27
C THR A 139 -12.50 0.84 -3.76
N ILE A 140 -12.03 1.53 -4.81
CA ILE A 140 -10.62 1.46 -5.19
C ILE A 140 -9.81 2.18 -4.12
N CYS A 141 -8.94 1.44 -3.42
CA CYS A 141 -8.16 1.96 -2.31
C CYS A 141 -6.67 1.90 -2.61
N ALA A 142 -5.96 2.99 -2.37
CA ALA A 142 -4.50 3.00 -2.38
C ALA A 142 -3.96 3.77 -1.20
N PHE A 143 -2.65 3.70 -0.97
CA PHE A 143 -2.04 4.41 0.12
C PHE A 143 -0.67 4.98 -0.23
N LEU A 144 -0.29 6.02 0.52
CA LEU A 144 1.03 6.62 0.52
C LEU A 144 1.63 6.51 1.91
N GLU A 145 2.85 6.02 1.99
CA GLU A 145 3.66 5.93 3.20
C GLU A 145 4.84 6.89 3.06
N MET A 146 4.74 8.10 3.60
CA MET A 146 5.82 9.09 3.52
C MET A 146 6.89 8.81 4.55
N ARG A 147 8.16 9.01 4.23
CA ARG A 147 9.20 8.94 5.25
C ARG A 147 8.92 9.89 6.42
N THR A 148 9.17 9.44 7.64
CA THR A 148 9.33 10.29 8.81
C THR A 148 10.81 10.52 9.12
N ASP A 149 11.14 11.75 9.52
CA ASP A 149 12.47 12.14 10.01
C ASP A 149 12.50 12.31 11.54
N THR A 150 11.45 11.86 12.24
CA THR A 150 11.38 11.96 13.70
C THR A 150 12.19 10.86 14.40
N ALA A 151 12.74 11.17 15.57
CA ALA A 151 13.53 10.23 16.39
C ALA A 151 12.80 8.91 16.72
N GLY A 152 11.47 8.86 16.62
CA GLY A 152 10.67 7.63 16.72
C GLY A 152 10.84 6.68 15.53
N GLY A 153 10.98 7.21 14.31
CA GLY A 153 11.28 6.42 13.11
C GLY A 153 12.70 5.84 13.10
N LEU A 154 13.63 6.53 13.76
CA LEU A 154 15.01 6.06 13.99
C LEU A 154 15.10 4.93 15.04
N ARG A 155 14.15 4.85 15.99
CA ARG A 155 14.12 3.80 17.03
C ARG A 155 13.56 2.47 16.53
N ALA A 156 12.80 2.46 15.45
CA ALA A 156 12.20 1.23 14.91
C ALA A 156 13.24 0.32 14.23
N ASN A 157 14.35 0.88 13.73
CA ASN A 157 15.40 0.13 13.03
C ASN A 157 16.78 0.39 13.66
N ASN A 158 17.11 -0.37 14.71
CA ASN A 158 18.43 -0.40 15.41
C ASN A 158 19.64 -0.82 14.53
N TYR A 159 19.54 -0.77 13.20
CA TYR A 159 20.52 -1.36 12.26
C TYR A 159 21.19 -0.36 11.30
N ALA A 160 21.06 0.96 11.51
CA ALA A 160 21.63 1.93 10.57
C ALA A 160 22.82 2.72 11.15
N PRO A 161 24.06 2.56 10.64
CA PRO A 161 25.14 3.53 10.86
C PRO A 161 24.73 4.92 10.35
N PRO A 162 25.35 6.02 10.83
CA PRO A 162 24.84 7.38 10.67
C PRO A 162 24.65 7.71 9.19
N VAL A 163 23.39 7.70 8.75
CA VAL A 163 23.03 8.16 7.42
C VAL A 163 23.23 9.67 7.43
N ARG A 164 23.94 10.21 6.42
CA ARG A 164 23.99 11.65 6.22
C ARG A 164 22.56 12.15 6.05
N PHE A 165 22.07 12.82 7.09
CA PHE A 165 20.84 13.58 7.06
C PHE A 165 20.94 14.61 5.93
N MET A 166 20.36 14.30 4.78
CA MET A 166 19.95 15.35 3.86
C MET A 166 18.55 15.74 4.33
N GLY A 167 18.49 16.57 5.38
CA GLY A 167 17.24 16.98 6.01
C GLY A 167 16.30 17.55 4.97
N ALA A 168 15.31 16.76 4.55
CA ALA A 168 14.27 17.27 3.69
C ALA A 168 13.43 18.22 4.57
N PRO A 169 13.24 19.49 4.17
CA PRO A 169 12.44 20.40 4.96
C PRO A 169 11.01 19.85 5.05
N VAL A 170 10.26 20.20 6.11
CA VAL A 170 8.84 19.83 6.23
C VAL A 170 8.03 20.20 4.98
N SER A 171 8.41 21.29 4.31
CA SER A 171 7.82 21.72 3.03
C SER A 171 8.00 20.70 1.89
N TRP A 172 9.06 19.87 1.91
CA TRP A 172 9.25 18.79 0.94
C TRP A 172 8.20 17.69 1.11
N PHE A 173 7.95 17.26 2.35
CA PHE A 173 6.92 16.26 2.63
C PHE A 173 5.52 16.79 2.42
N ALA A 174 5.26 18.04 2.80
CA ALA A 174 3.98 18.71 2.51
C ALA A 174 3.74 18.81 1.00
N ARG A 175 4.79 19.09 0.22
CA ARG A 175 4.72 19.08 -1.24
C ARG A 175 4.47 17.68 -1.79
N MET A 176 5.13 16.64 -1.27
CA MET A 176 4.90 15.27 -1.71
C MET A 176 3.45 14.84 -1.45
N ALA A 177 2.92 15.12 -0.26
CA ALA A 177 1.53 14.87 0.09
C ALA A 177 0.57 15.60 -0.87
N HIS A 178 0.83 16.88 -1.14
CA HIS A 178 0.06 17.67 -2.10
C HIS A 178 0.09 17.04 -3.51
N GLU A 179 1.29 16.75 -4.03
CA GLU A 179 1.43 16.21 -5.39
C GLU A 179 0.88 14.80 -5.52
N PHE A 180 0.94 13.98 -4.47
CA PHE A 180 0.29 12.68 -4.45
C PHE A 180 -1.22 12.82 -4.56
N VAL A 181 -1.84 13.63 -3.69
CA VAL A 181 -3.29 13.86 -3.71
C VAL A 181 -3.72 14.48 -5.03
N TYR A 182 -2.97 15.48 -5.53
CA TYR A 182 -3.25 16.10 -6.82
C TYR A 182 -3.16 15.11 -7.97
N GLY A 183 -2.06 14.35 -8.07
CA GLY A 183 -1.83 13.38 -9.15
C GLY A 183 -2.93 12.32 -9.20
N VAL A 184 -3.31 11.80 -8.03
CA VAL A 184 -4.43 10.87 -7.88
C VAL A 184 -5.74 11.50 -8.37
N LEU A 185 -6.13 12.65 -7.80
CA LEU A 185 -7.43 13.28 -8.11
C LEU A 185 -7.51 13.72 -9.56
N TYR A 186 -6.43 14.30 -10.09
CA TYR A 186 -6.35 14.72 -11.48
C TYR A 186 -6.41 13.50 -12.42
N GLY A 187 -5.63 12.45 -12.15
CA GLY A 187 -5.61 11.23 -12.96
C GLY A 187 -6.98 10.55 -13.04
N ILE A 188 -7.74 10.54 -11.94
CA ILE A 188 -9.12 10.06 -11.88
C ILE A 188 -10.04 10.98 -12.67
N ALA A 189 -10.05 12.28 -12.34
CA ALA A 189 -10.99 13.25 -12.93
C ALA A 189 -10.80 13.41 -14.44
N SER A 190 -9.56 13.32 -14.92
CA SER A 190 -9.24 13.41 -16.35
C SER A 190 -9.33 12.06 -17.07
N GLY A 191 -9.50 10.95 -16.35
CA GLY A 191 -9.46 9.59 -16.87
C GLY A 191 -8.08 9.15 -17.39
N GLN A 192 -7.03 9.94 -17.20
CA GLN A 192 -5.70 9.62 -17.73
C GLN A 192 -5.05 8.45 -16.99
N ALA A 193 -5.35 8.30 -15.70
CA ALA A 193 -4.86 7.19 -14.90
C ALA A 193 -5.20 5.85 -15.55
N PHE A 194 -6.44 5.67 -16.00
CA PHE A 194 -6.95 4.40 -16.51
C PHE A 194 -6.50 4.06 -17.95
N GLY A 195 -5.68 4.92 -18.56
CA GLY A 195 -4.98 4.65 -19.82
C GLY A 195 -3.54 4.19 -19.65
N VAL A 196 -3.00 4.19 -18.42
CA VAL A 196 -1.65 3.69 -18.11
C VAL A 196 -1.64 2.17 -18.24
N ASP A 197 -0.49 1.58 -18.62
CA ASP A 197 -0.32 0.12 -18.58
C ASP A 197 -0.34 -0.35 -17.11
N PRO A 198 -1.26 -1.25 -16.69
CA PRO A 198 -1.24 -1.78 -15.32
C PRO A 198 0.08 -2.45 -14.95
N GLN A 199 0.87 -2.94 -15.91
CA GLN A 199 2.20 -3.50 -15.63
C GLN A 199 3.21 -2.45 -15.16
N HIS A 200 2.97 -1.16 -15.44
CA HIS A 200 3.82 -0.07 -14.98
C HIS A 200 3.93 -0.02 -13.44
N TRP A 201 2.95 -0.58 -12.71
CA TRP A 201 3.07 -0.79 -11.27
C TRP A 201 4.37 -1.51 -10.89
N TYR A 202 4.77 -2.54 -11.64
CA TYR A 202 5.96 -3.33 -11.33
C TYR A 202 7.28 -2.64 -11.72
N ASP A 203 7.22 -1.58 -12.53
CA ASP A 203 8.39 -0.74 -12.84
C ASP A 203 8.77 0.16 -11.66
N ILE A 204 7.84 0.39 -10.72
CA ILE A 204 8.11 1.19 -9.53
C ILE A 204 9.11 0.41 -8.64
N PRO A 205 10.24 1.04 -8.24
CA PRO A 205 11.29 0.36 -7.48
C PRO A 205 10.76 -0.34 -6.23
N ALA A 206 11.24 -1.56 -5.96
CA ALA A 206 10.95 -2.32 -4.76
C ALA A 206 12.25 -2.75 -4.08
N TYR A 207 12.27 -2.92 -2.75
CA TYR A 207 13.47 -3.25 -1.95
C TYR A 207 14.15 -4.53 -2.41
N GLY A 208 13.36 -5.47 -2.90
CA GLY A 208 13.82 -6.70 -3.51
C GLY A 208 12.66 -7.46 -4.14
N PRO A 209 12.95 -8.62 -4.76
CA PRO A 209 11.92 -9.47 -5.33
C PRO A 209 10.89 -9.87 -4.27
N VAL A 210 9.62 -9.86 -4.64
CA VAL A 210 8.54 -10.30 -3.77
C VAL A 210 8.60 -11.82 -3.65
N LYS A 211 8.93 -12.32 -2.46
CA LYS A 211 8.98 -13.76 -2.13
C LYS A 211 7.76 -14.22 -1.36
N PHE A 212 7.13 -13.32 -0.59
CA PHE A 212 5.94 -13.66 0.19
C PHE A 212 4.89 -12.54 0.22
N TYR A 213 3.65 -12.94 0.47
CA TYR A 213 2.56 -12.05 0.85
C TYR A 213 2.31 -12.14 2.35
N TYR A 214 2.19 -10.97 2.99
CA TYR A 214 1.80 -10.85 4.40
C TYR A 214 0.28 -10.85 4.50
N THR A 215 -0.30 -11.91 5.08
CA THR A 215 -1.75 -12.13 5.08
C THR A 215 -2.31 -12.40 6.48
N ASP A 216 -3.63 -12.32 6.61
CA ASP A 216 -4.35 -12.63 7.86
C ASP A 216 -4.45 -14.13 8.16
N GLU A 217 -4.51 -14.97 7.12
CA GLU A 217 -4.75 -16.42 7.24
C GLU A 217 -3.45 -17.15 7.59
N ASN A 218 -2.35 -16.67 7.03
CA ASN A 218 -1.00 -17.12 7.30
C ASN A 218 -0.06 -15.93 7.15
N TYR A 219 0.75 -15.68 8.19
CA TYR A 219 1.61 -14.49 8.25
C TYR A 219 2.50 -14.33 7.01
N PHE A 220 2.92 -15.43 6.36
CA PHE A 220 3.70 -15.37 5.13
C PHE A 220 3.28 -16.50 4.16
N LEU A 221 2.65 -16.13 3.04
CA LEU A 221 2.34 -17.03 1.94
C LEU A 221 3.35 -16.86 0.80
N PRO A 222 3.96 -17.93 0.27
CA PRO A 222 4.91 -17.80 -0.85
C PRO A 222 4.25 -17.16 -2.08
N ALA A 223 4.94 -16.20 -2.70
CA ALA A 223 4.45 -15.52 -3.90
C ALA A 223 4.30 -16.48 -5.10
N ALA A 224 5.13 -17.53 -5.17
CA ALA A 224 5.11 -18.51 -6.27
C ALA A 224 3.80 -19.34 -6.38
N ALA A 225 2.89 -19.28 -5.40
CA ALA A 225 1.66 -20.06 -5.44
C ALA A 225 0.57 -19.47 -6.36
N ASP A 226 0.62 -18.16 -6.65
CA ASP A 226 -0.39 -17.45 -7.44
C ASP A 226 0.07 -16.10 -8.05
N ALA A 227 1.33 -15.67 -7.87
CA ALA A 227 1.77 -14.35 -8.31
C ALA A 227 1.93 -14.18 -9.83
N TRP A 228 1.45 -13.04 -10.33
CA TRP A 228 1.78 -12.48 -11.65
C TRP A 228 2.80 -11.34 -11.50
N GLY A 229 4.00 -11.67 -11.02
CA GLY A 229 5.09 -10.71 -10.86
C GLY A 229 6.21 -10.94 -11.88
N TYR A 230 6.39 -10.01 -12.81
CA TYR A 230 7.58 -9.92 -13.65
C TYR A 230 8.81 -9.61 -12.77
N VAL A 231 9.83 -10.46 -12.85
CA VAL A 231 11.19 -10.14 -12.36
C VAL A 231 11.97 -9.71 -13.60
N PRO A 232 12.44 -8.45 -13.70
CA PRO A 232 13.28 -8.06 -14.82
C PRO A 232 14.54 -8.94 -14.82
N ALA A 233 14.91 -9.49 -15.98
CA ALA A 233 16.00 -10.47 -16.10
C ALA A 233 17.34 -9.95 -15.55
N GLU A 234 17.53 -8.64 -15.56
CA GLU A 234 18.71 -7.95 -15.00
C GLU A 234 18.76 -7.95 -13.46
N TRP A 235 17.69 -8.34 -12.76
CA TRP A 235 17.64 -8.47 -11.30
C TRP A 235 17.90 -9.89 -10.80
N GLU A 236 17.76 -10.93 -11.64
CA GLU A 236 18.22 -12.29 -11.30
C GLU A 236 19.75 -12.34 -11.18
N LEU A 237 20.45 -11.59 -12.04
CA LEU A 237 21.93 -11.53 -12.04
C LEU A 237 22.52 -10.91 -10.76
N ALA A 238 21.76 -10.07 -10.04
CA ALA A 238 22.21 -9.44 -8.81
C ALA A 238 22.14 -10.38 -7.58
N LEU A 239 21.33 -11.44 -7.65
CA LEU A 239 21.21 -12.44 -6.58
C LEU A 239 22.28 -13.52 -6.65
N ASP A 240 22.81 -13.79 -7.85
CA ASP A 240 23.90 -14.77 -8.06
C ASP A 240 25.31 -14.24 -7.71
N ILE A 241 25.42 -12.95 -7.32
CA ILE A 241 26.70 -12.28 -6.98
C ILE A 241 26.82 -12.00 -5.46
N LEU A 242 25.85 -12.43 -4.64
CA LEU A 242 25.93 -12.41 -3.17
C LEU A 242 26.13 -13.81 -2.58
#